data_AF-A0A3D3L323-F1
#
_entry.id   AF-A0A3D3L323-F1
#
_cell.length_a   1.000
_cell.length_b   1.000
_cell.length_c   1.000
_cell.angle_alpha   90.00
_cell.angle_beta   90.00
_cell.angle_gamma   90.00
#
_symmetry.space_group_name_H-M   'P 1'
#
loop_
_entity.id
_entity.type
_entity.pdbx_description
1 polymer ?
#
loop_
_entity_poly.entity_id
_entity_poly.type
_entity_poly.pdbx_seq_one_letter_code
_entity_poly.pdbx_strand_id
1 'polypeptide(L)'
;WSALPALLVLCLSAKLLSMGMLADTAARSFAAGDSAGVADAAAGLRIANFIEPYRAPFADGDGLFLAGDFAAARQRFEETLSLAGTADECVVRVNLALTIERLGDAQAKAEDPTAAARLFAEGVAVVDAAPEGCFDAGGEAGADAGTEAGAGEKLKQAGERLQQKADAAAGEDTAPK
;
A
#
# COMPACT_ATOMS: atom_id res chain seq x y z
N TRP A 1 -14.54 37.79 -21.85
CA TRP A 1 -14.76 37.35 -20.46
C TRP A 1 -14.62 35.83 -20.25
N SER A 2 -14.42 35.01 -21.30
CA SER A 2 -14.30 33.55 -21.17
C SER A 2 -12.86 33.00 -21.20
N ALA A 3 -11.85 33.81 -21.54
CA ALA A 3 -10.46 33.35 -21.69
C ALA A 3 -9.84 32.92 -20.35
N LEU A 4 -10.11 33.64 -19.26
CA LEU A 4 -9.62 33.32 -17.91
C LEU A 4 -10.20 32.00 -17.38
N PRO A 5 -11.55 31.80 -17.38
CA PRO A 5 -12.11 30.51 -16.99
C PRO A 5 -11.64 29.35 -17.88
N ALA A 6 -11.53 29.55 -19.19
CA ALA A 6 -11.07 28.51 -20.11
C ALA A 6 -9.60 28.11 -19.87
N LEU A 7 -8.73 29.09 -19.58
CA LEU A 7 -7.34 28.83 -19.23
C LEU A 7 -7.23 28.03 -17.93
N LEU A 8 -8.02 28.37 -16.91
CA LEU A 8 -8.04 27.65 -15.63
C LEU A 8 -8.46 26.20 -15.80
N VAL A 9 -9.50 25.93 -16.60
CA VAL A 9 -9.94 24.56 -16.91
C VAL A 9 -8.83 23.80 -17.64
N LEU A 10 -8.18 24.42 -18.63
CA LEU A 10 -7.08 23.79 -19.37
C LEU A 10 -5.90 23.44 -18.45
N CYS A 11 -5.51 24.36 -17.56
CA CYS A 11 -4.45 24.12 -16.58
C CYS A 11 -4.82 22.98 -15.62
N LEU A 12 -6.07 22.93 -15.14
CA LEU A 12 -6.56 21.85 -14.29
C LEU A 12 -6.53 20.50 -15.03
N SER A 13 -7.01 20.45 -16.27
CA SER A 13 -6.99 19.23 -17.09
C SER A 13 -5.56 18.73 -17.34
N ALA A 14 -4.64 19.62 -17.73
CA ALA A 14 -3.24 19.27 -17.90
C ALA A 14 -2.62 18.73 -16.61
N LYS A 15 -3.02 19.29 -15.46
CA LYS A 15 -2.54 18.84 -14.15
C LYS A 15 -3.05 17.45 -13.79
N LEU A 16 -4.34 17.17 -13.98
CA LEU A 16 -4.92 15.84 -13.74
C LEU A 16 -4.27 14.77 -14.63
N LEU A 17 -4.03 15.09 -15.91
CA LEU A 17 -3.30 14.19 -16.82
C LEU A 17 -1.87 13.89 -16.33
N SER A 18 -1.17 14.91 -15.81
CA SER A 18 0.18 14.71 -15.27
C SER A 18 0.22 13.80 -14.04
N MET A 19 -0.83 13.82 -13.20
CA MET A 19 -0.93 12.93 -12.04
C MET A 19 -1.08 11.47 -12.46
N GLY A 20 -1.94 11.19 -13.44
CA GLY A 20 -2.08 9.83 -13.98
C GLY A 20 -0.77 9.29 -14.57
N MET A 21 0.00 10.13 -15.26
CA MET A 21 1.33 9.75 -15.75
C MET A 21 2.32 9.47 -14.63
N LEU A 22 2.31 10.25 -13.55
CA LEU A 22 3.17 10.01 -12.38
C LEU A 22 2.78 8.73 -11.65
N ALA A 23 1.48 8.46 -11.50
CA ALA A 23 0.98 7.21 -10.91
C ALA A 23 1.36 5.98 -11.74
N ASP A 24 1.22 6.03 -13.07
CA ASP A 24 1.67 4.96 -13.97
C ASP A 24 3.20 4.78 -13.93
N THR A 25 3.96 5.88 -13.83
CA THR A 25 5.42 5.83 -13.65
C THR A 25 5.80 5.15 -12.32
N ALA A 26 5.11 5.48 -11.23
CA ALA A 26 5.30 4.84 -9.93
C ALA A 26 5.01 3.34 -10.02
N ALA A 27 3.88 2.95 -10.61
CA ALA A 27 3.50 1.54 -10.77
C ALA A 27 4.51 0.74 -11.62
N ARG A 28 4.97 1.31 -12.74
CA ARG A 28 5.98 0.66 -13.59
C ARG A 28 7.33 0.56 -12.92
N SER A 29 7.77 1.62 -12.22
CA SER A 29 9.02 1.63 -11.46
C SER A 29 8.95 0.60 -10.32
N PHE A 30 7.79 0.50 -9.66
CA PHE A 30 7.56 -0.49 -8.63
C PHE A 30 7.64 -1.92 -9.18
N ALA A 31 6.97 -2.19 -10.29
CA ALA A 31 7.04 -3.49 -10.98
C ALA A 31 8.46 -3.84 -11.44
N ALA A 32 9.31 -2.84 -11.72
CA ALA A 32 10.71 -3.00 -12.06
C ALA A 32 11.65 -3.09 -10.83
N GLY A 33 11.14 -2.88 -9.61
CA GLY A 33 11.96 -2.81 -8.39
C GLY A 33 12.82 -1.55 -8.28
N ASP A 34 12.52 -0.50 -9.05
CA ASP A 34 13.25 0.77 -9.06
C ASP A 34 12.73 1.72 -7.98
N SER A 35 13.28 1.62 -6.77
CA SER A 35 12.88 2.47 -5.64
C SER A 35 13.12 3.96 -5.89
N ALA A 36 14.16 4.33 -6.65
CA ALA A 36 14.46 5.73 -6.97
C ALA A 36 13.41 6.29 -7.95
N GLY A 37 13.03 5.51 -8.96
CA GLY A 37 11.95 5.87 -9.88
C GLY A 37 10.59 6.05 -9.18
N VAL A 38 10.27 5.21 -8.18
CA VAL A 38 9.07 5.39 -7.35
C VAL A 38 9.17 6.68 -6.52
N ALA A 39 10.31 6.96 -5.90
CA ALA A 39 10.52 8.15 -5.08
C ALA A 39 10.41 9.47 -5.89
N ASP A 40 10.95 9.50 -7.10
CA ASP A 40 10.84 10.64 -8.01
C ASP A 40 9.38 10.88 -8.43
N ALA A 41 8.65 9.81 -8.74
CA ALA A 41 7.23 9.89 -9.06
C ALA A 41 6.40 10.40 -7.85
N ALA A 42 6.68 9.90 -6.65
CA ALA A 42 6.04 10.33 -5.40
C ALA A 42 6.31 11.81 -5.10
N ALA A 43 7.55 12.29 -5.32
CA ALA A 43 7.90 13.70 -5.21
C ALA A 43 7.07 14.57 -6.17
N GLY A 44 6.84 14.11 -7.40
CA GLY A 44 5.96 14.76 -8.36
C GLY A 44 4.50 14.83 -7.90
N LEU A 45 3.98 13.77 -7.28
CA LEU A 45 2.62 13.70 -6.74
C LEU A 45 2.44 14.68 -5.56
N ARG A 46 3.45 14.83 -4.70
CA ARG A 46 3.43 15.76 -3.55
C ARG A 46 3.19 17.22 -3.93
N ILE A 47 3.64 17.68 -5.09
CA ILE A 47 3.57 19.09 -5.52
C ILE A 47 2.11 19.61 -5.62
N ALA A 48 1.11 18.73 -5.73
CA ALA A 48 -0.30 19.13 -5.80
C ALA A 48 -1.25 18.13 -5.12
N ASN A 49 -0.87 17.60 -3.96
CA ASN A 49 -1.58 16.58 -3.19
C ASN A 49 -2.90 17.08 -2.53
N PHE A 50 -3.76 17.79 -3.29
CA PHE A 50 -5.01 18.38 -2.79
C PHE A 50 -6.26 17.61 -3.22
N ILE A 51 -6.21 16.90 -4.36
CA ILE A 51 -7.38 16.21 -4.92
C ILE A 51 -7.46 14.77 -4.40
N GLU A 52 -6.33 14.06 -4.37
CA GLU A 52 -6.23 12.67 -3.89
C GLU A 52 -5.09 12.56 -2.88
N PRO A 53 -5.32 13.00 -1.62
CA PRO A 53 -4.25 13.20 -0.63
C PRO A 53 -3.49 11.92 -0.26
N TYR A 54 -4.07 10.74 -0.53
CA TYR A 54 -3.50 9.43 -0.22
C TYR A 54 -2.43 8.98 -1.23
N ARG A 55 -2.42 9.49 -2.47
CA ARG A 55 -1.52 8.96 -3.53
C ARG A 55 -0.05 9.22 -3.25
N ALA A 56 0.28 10.38 -2.72
CA ALA A 56 1.66 10.72 -2.36
C ALA A 56 2.23 9.81 -1.25
N PRO A 57 1.59 9.66 -0.07
CA PRO A 57 2.10 8.74 0.96
C PRO A 57 2.05 7.28 0.50
N PHE A 58 1.12 6.87 -0.35
CA PHE A 58 1.10 5.51 -0.92
C PHE A 58 2.36 5.24 -1.74
N ALA A 59 2.71 6.13 -2.67
CA ALA A 59 3.91 6.00 -3.49
C ALA A 59 5.21 6.11 -2.67
N ASP A 60 5.25 6.98 -1.65
CA ASP A 60 6.38 7.04 -0.71
C ASP A 60 6.54 5.70 0.03
N GLY A 61 5.43 5.09 0.47
CA GLY A 61 5.40 3.76 1.10
C GLY A 61 5.94 2.66 0.19
N ASP A 62 5.53 2.64 -1.07
CA ASP A 62 6.02 1.70 -2.08
C ASP A 62 7.54 1.82 -2.30
N GLY A 63 8.05 3.04 -2.38
CA GLY A 63 9.48 3.30 -2.53
C GLY A 63 10.29 2.83 -1.32
N LEU A 64 9.80 3.09 -0.10
CA LEU A 64 10.42 2.64 1.15
C LEU A 64 10.39 1.12 1.28
N PHE A 65 9.29 0.48 0.88
CA PHE A 65 9.19 -0.98 0.86
C PHE A 65 10.24 -1.61 -0.07
N LEU A 66 10.41 -1.06 -1.28
CA LEU A 66 11.44 -1.53 -2.21
C LEU A 66 12.87 -1.27 -1.71
N ALA A 67 13.07 -0.17 -1.00
CA ALA A 67 14.35 0.12 -0.35
C ALA A 67 14.64 -0.79 0.87
N GLY A 68 13.68 -1.60 1.30
CA GLY A 68 13.79 -2.47 2.47
C GLY A 68 13.60 -1.76 3.82
N ASP A 69 13.22 -0.47 3.81
CA ASP A 69 12.87 0.26 5.03
C ASP A 69 11.40 0.02 5.39
N PHE A 70 11.12 -1.20 5.86
CA PHE A 70 9.76 -1.64 6.16
C PHE A 70 9.13 -0.87 7.33
N ALA A 71 9.95 -0.33 8.25
CA ALA A 71 9.43 0.46 9.37
C ALA A 71 8.88 1.81 8.87
N ALA A 72 9.64 2.50 8.00
CA ALA A 72 9.16 3.74 7.41
C ALA A 72 8.01 3.50 6.41
N ALA A 73 8.08 2.42 5.61
CA ALA A 73 7.01 2.04 4.69
C ALA A 73 5.68 1.83 5.42
N ARG A 74 5.72 1.15 6.58
CA ARG A 74 4.54 0.91 7.41
C ARG A 74 3.87 2.22 7.82
N GLN A 75 4.63 3.19 8.31
CA GLN A 75 4.11 4.50 8.71
C GLN A 75 3.40 5.20 7.54
N ARG A 76 3.95 5.10 6.34
CA ARG A 76 3.35 5.68 5.13
C ARG A 76 2.08 4.99 4.69
N PHE A 77 2.01 3.66 4.77
CA PHE A 77 0.77 2.95 4.46
C PHE A 77 -0.32 3.16 5.52
N GLU A 78 0.03 3.30 6.80
CA GLU A 78 -0.91 3.70 7.86
C GLU A 78 -1.43 5.13 7.64
N GLU A 79 -0.56 6.07 7.28
CA GLU A 79 -0.95 7.43 6.89
C GLU A 79 -1.89 7.41 5.68
N THR A 80 -1.54 6.64 4.65
CA THR A 80 -2.37 6.46 3.45
C THR A 80 -3.75 5.91 3.81
N LEU A 81 -3.82 4.90 4.68
CA LEU A 81 -5.07 4.27 5.11
C LEU A 81 -5.98 5.28 5.83
N SER A 82 -5.41 6.22 6.58
CA SER A 82 -6.17 7.28 7.25
C SER A 82 -6.75 8.35 6.29
N LEU A 83 -6.22 8.42 5.06
CA LEU A 83 -6.58 9.40 4.03
C LEU A 83 -7.40 8.78 2.89
N ALA A 84 -7.32 7.45 2.71
CA ALA A 84 -7.99 6.72 1.65
C ALA A 84 -9.50 6.65 1.87
N GLY A 85 -10.27 6.71 0.79
CA GLY A 85 -11.68 6.33 0.80
C GLY A 85 -11.83 4.80 0.80
N THR A 86 -13.05 4.32 0.99
CA THR A 86 -13.35 2.87 1.07
C THR A 86 -12.98 2.08 -0.19
N ALA A 87 -12.88 2.72 -1.36
CA ALA A 87 -12.50 2.06 -2.61
C ALA A 87 -11.00 1.75 -2.66
N ASP A 88 -10.15 2.74 -2.38
CA ASP A 88 -8.70 2.61 -2.49
C ASP A 88 -8.06 1.82 -1.33
N GLU A 89 -8.78 1.72 -0.20
CA GLU A 89 -8.32 1.10 1.04
C GLU A 89 -7.87 -0.37 0.88
N CYS A 90 -8.46 -1.12 -0.07
CA CYS A 90 -8.10 -2.53 -0.29
C CYS A 90 -6.64 -2.70 -0.72
N VAL A 91 -6.16 -1.88 -1.66
CA VAL A 91 -4.77 -1.93 -2.15
C VAL A 91 -3.81 -1.46 -1.05
N VAL A 92 -4.19 -0.43 -0.29
CA VAL A 92 -3.41 0.07 0.84
C VAL A 92 -3.21 -1.02 1.89
N ARG A 93 -4.28 -1.75 2.23
CA ARG A 93 -4.23 -2.86 3.19
C ARG A 93 -3.36 -4.02 2.70
N VAL A 94 -3.34 -4.32 1.40
CA VAL A 94 -2.42 -5.32 0.84
C VAL A 94 -0.97 -4.93 1.14
N ASN A 95 -0.58 -3.70 0.82
CA ASN A 95 0.80 -3.26 1.01
C ASN A 95 1.16 -3.11 2.49
N LEU A 96 0.24 -2.66 3.33
CA LEU A 96 0.44 -2.61 4.78
C LEU A 96 0.64 -4.02 5.37
N ALA A 97 -0.22 -4.98 5.02
CA ALA A 97 -0.11 -6.37 5.49
C ALA A 97 1.22 -7.01 5.06
N LEU A 98 1.64 -6.81 3.80
CA LEU A 98 2.94 -7.28 3.30
C LEU A 98 4.12 -6.63 4.02
N THR A 99 4.03 -5.33 4.31
CA THR A 99 5.08 -4.60 5.04
C THR A 99 5.23 -5.14 6.46
N ILE A 100 4.11 -5.36 7.16
CA ILE A 100 4.09 -5.95 8.50
C ILE A 100 4.62 -7.39 8.47
N GLU A 101 4.29 -8.17 7.43
CA GLU A 101 4.86 -9.50 7.23
C GLU A 101 6.39 -9.45 7.14
N ARG A 102 6.96 -8.50 6.39
CA ARG A 102 8.42 -8.33 6.30
C ARG A 102 9.07 -7.97 7.63
N LEU A 103 8.39 -7.16 8.44
CA LEU A 103 8.85 -6.85 9.80
C LEU A 103 8.82 -8.11 10.68
N GLY A 104 7.75 -8.91 10.60
CA GLY A 104 7.65 -10.19 11.32
C GLY A 104 8.74 -11.18 10.89
N ASP A 105 8.99 -11.31 9.59
CA ASP A 105 10.07 -12.12 9.02
C ASP A 105 11.45 -11.69 9.55
N ALA A 106 11.66 -10.39 9.75
CA ALA A 106 12.91 -9.88 10.30
C ALA A 106 13.09 -10.28 11.77
N GLN A 107 12.01 -10.26 12.58
CA GLN A 107 12.06 -10.71 13.98
C GLN A 107 12.28 -12.22 14.08
N ALA A 108 11.62 -13.01 13.21
CA ALA A 108 11.83 -14.45 13.16
C ALA A 108 13.30 -14.79 12.82
N LYS A 109 13.90 -14.08 11.86
CA LYS A 109 15.33 -14.22 11.53
C LYS A 109 16.26 -13.78 12.66
N ALA A 110 15.82 -12.86 13.51
CA ALA A 110 16.53 -12.43 14.71
C ALA A 110 16.33 -13.37 15.91
N GLU A 111 15.67 -14.53 15.70
CA GLU A 111 15.34 -15.51 16.73
C GLU A 111 14.46 -14.93 17.86
N ASP A 112 13.58 -13.96 17.52
CA ASP A 112 12.54 -13.43 18.39
C ASP A 112 11.14 -13.86 17.89
N PRO A 113 10.73 -15.11 18.16
CA PRO A 113 9.46 -15.67 17.69
C PRO A 113 8.26 -14.96 18.34
N THR A 114 8.38 -14.48 19.58
CA THR A 114 7.31 -13.73 20.26
C THR A 114 7.04 -12.40 19.54
N ALA A 115 8.08 -11.63 19.20
CA ALA A 115 7.91 -10.39 18.45
C ALA A 115 7.43 -10.65 17.02
N ALA A 116 7.90 -11.72 16.37
CA ALA A 116 7.44 -12.15 15.06
C ALA A 116 5.94 -12.49 15.07
N ALA A 117 5.49 -13.34 16.00
CA ALA A 117 4.09 -13.73 16.15
C ALA A 117 3.18 -12.51 16.35
N ARG A 118 3.60 -11.54 17.17
CA ARG A 118 2.86 -10.29 17.36
C ARG A 118 2.69 -9.50 16.06
N LEU A 119 3.75 -9.38 15.26
CA LEU A 119 3.69 -8.69 13.97
C LEU A 119 2.82 -9.45 12.97
N PHE A 120 2.92 -10.78 12.90
CA PHE A 120 2.06 -11.55 12.02
C PHE A 120 0.58 -11.43 12.40
N ALA A 121 0.24 -11.48 13.69
CA ALA A 121 -1.11 -11.25 14.18
C ALA A 121 -1.62 -9.83 13.86
N GLU A 122 -0.75 -8.82 13.92
CA GLU A 122 -1.09 -7.47 13.50
C GLU A 122 -1.37 -7.37 11.99
N GLY A 123 -0.60 -8.09 11.17
CA GLY A 123 -0.88 -8.21 9.74
C GLY A 123 -2.23 -8.86 9.48
N VAL A 124 -2.59 -9.92 10.22
CA VAL A 124 -3.93 -10.54 10.16
C VAL A 124 -5.01 -9.51 10.51
N ALA A 125 -4.82 -8.71 11.57
CA ALA A 125 -5.78 -7.68 11.95
C ALA A 125 -5.98 -6.60 10.86
N VAL A 126 -4.94 -6.28 10.08
CA VAL A 126 -5.07 -5.39 8.90
C VAL A 126 -5.93 -6.03 7.80
N VAL A 127 -5.83 -7.34 7.59
CA VAL A 127 -6.68 -8.07 6.64
C VAL A 127 -8.12 -8.13 7.13
N ASP A 128 -8.34 -8.49 8.40
CA ASP A 128 -9.66 -8.66 9.00
C ASP A 128 -10.45 -7.35 9.10
N ALA A 129 -9.76 -6.23 9.24
CA ALA A 129 -10.40 -4.91 9.29
C ALA A 129 -10.73 -4.35 7.89
N ALA A 130 -10.46 -5.09 6.81
CA ALA A 130 -10.85 -4.67 5.46
C ALA A 130 -12.38 -4.69 5.28
N PRO A 131 -12.96 -3.70 4.60
CA PRO A 131 -14.40 -3.70 4.31
C PRO A 131 -14.78 -4.90 3.42
N GLU A 132 -16.01 -5.40 3.56
CA GLU A 132 -16.50 -6.56 2.80
C GLU A 132 -16.31 -6.40 1.29
N GLY A 133 -16.50 -5.18 0.78
CA GLY A 133 -16.31 -4.83 -0.63
C GLY A 133 -14.90 -5.07 -1.19
N CYS A 134 -13.88 -5.23 -0.34
CA CYS A 134 -12.54 -5.63 -0.79
C CYS A 134 -12.49 -7.06 -1.32
N PHE A 135 -13.36 -7.94 -0.84
CA PHE A 135 -13.36 -9.36 -1.18
C PHE A 135 -14.44 -9.72 -2.20
N ASP A 136 -15.33 -8.78 -2.51
CA ASP A 136 -16.30 -8.93 -3.58
C ASP A 136 -15.60 -9.07 -4.94
N ALA A 137 -16.16 -9.90 -5.81
CA ALA A 137 -15.62 -10.13 -7.14
C ALA A 137 -15.74 -8.87 -8.02
N GLY A 138 -14.75 -7.99 -7.93
CA GLY A 138 -14.63 -6.76 -8.71
C GLY A 138 -15.48 -5.62 -8.15
N GLY A 139 -14.98 -4.94 -7.12
CA GLY A 139 -15.47 -3.61 -6.73
C GLY A 139 -15.46 -2.67 -7.94
N GLU A 140 -16.56 -1.94 -8.12
CA GLU A 140 -16.87 -1.25 -9.38
C GLU A 140 -15.76 -0.29 -9.82
N ALA A 141 -15.23 -0.56 -11.01
CA ALA A 141 -14.17 0.18 -11.65
C ALA A 141 -14.55 1.66 -11.85
N GLY A 142 -13.97 2.53 -11.04
CA GLY A 142 -13.69 3.90 -11.45
C GLY A 142 -12.78 3.89 -12.68
N ALA A 143 -12.81 4.96 -13.48
CA ALA A 143 -12.13 5.07 -14.78
C ALA A 143 -10.58 5.04 -14.76
N ASP A 144 -9.96 4.56 -13.68
CA ASP A 144 -8.53 4.37 -13.47
C ASP A 144 -8.25 2.89 -13.13
N ALA A 145 -8.64 1.98 -14.05
CA ALA A 145 -8.55 0.53 -13.90
C ALA A 145 -7.12 0.00 -14.09
N GLY A 146 -6.16 0.52 -13.32
CA GLY A 146 -4.75 0.13 -13.39
C GLY A 146 -4.28 -0.90 -12.36
N THR A 147 -4.91 -1.00 -11.18
CA THR A 147 -4.29 -1.72 -10.03
C THR A 147 -5.28 -2.47 -9.12
N GLU A 148 -6.59 -2.22 -9.23
CA GLU A 148 -7.58 -2.75 -8.27
C GLU A 148 -8.06 -4.18 -8.57
N ALA A 149 -7.89 -4.65 -9.81
CA ALA A 149 -8.23 -6.02 -10.19
C ALA A 149 -7.35 -7.02 -9.44
N GLY A 150 -7.92 -7.66 -8.41
CA GLY A 150 -7.27 -8.70 -7.61
C GLY A 150 -6.66 -8.23 -6.28
N ALA A 151 -6.91 -6.99 -5.84
CA ALA A 151 -6.49 -6.55 -4.50
C ALA A 151 -7.07 -7.44 -3.39
N GLY A 152 -8.37 -7.77 -3.49
CA GLY A 152 -9.05 -8.68 -2.57
C GLY A 152 -8.42 -10.07 -2.47
N GLU A 153 -8.13 -10.68 -3.62
CA GLU A 153 -7.47 -11.99 -3.69
C GLU A 153 -6.07 -11.94 -3.07
N LYS A 154 -5.28 -10.90 -3.40
CA LYS A 154 -3.95 -10.70 -2.80
C LYS A 154 -4.04 -10.50 -1.28
N LEU A 155 -5.05 -9.75 -0.81
CA LEU A 155 -5.27 -9.49 0.61
C LEU A 155 -5.65 -10.77 1.36
N LYS A 156 -6.52 -11.59 0.78
CA LYS A 156 -6.88 -12.90 1.30
C LYS A 156 -5.66 -13.83 1.39
N GLN A 157 -4.88 -13.93 0.31
CA GLN A 157 -3.65 -14.72 0.30
C GLN A 157 -2.62 -14.23 1.33
N ALA A 158 -2.54 -12.92 1.55
CA ALA A 158 -1.71 -12.35 2.60
C ALA A 158 -2.22 -12.78 4.00
N GLY A 159 -3.52 -12.70 4.26
CA GLY A 159 -4.12 -13.15 5.52
C GLY A 159 -3.84 -14.61 5.83
N GLU A 160 -4.06 -15.51 4.87
CA GLU A 160 -3.78 -16.95 5.03
C GLU A 160 -2.31 -17.22 5.36
N ARG A 161 -1.39 -16.55 4.66
CA ARG A 161 0.06 -16.69 4.90
C ARG A 161 0.48 -16.12 6.24
N LEU A 162 -0.08 -14.97 6.64
CA LEU A 162 0.18 -14.33 7.93
C LEU A 162 -0.31 -15.20 9.09
N GLN A 163 -1.50 -15.80 8.97
CA GLN A 163 -2.03 -16.72 9.98
C GLN A 163 -1.11 -17.93 10.16
N GLN A 164 -0.70 -18.57 9.06
CA GLN A 164 0.24 -19.69 9.10
C GLN A 164 1.56 -19.34 9.78
N LYS A 165 2.09 -18.14 9.50
CA LYS A 165 3.31 -17.64 10.15
C LYS A 165 3.12 -17.32 11.63
N ALA A 166 1.98 -16.75 12.01
CA ALA A 166 1.64 -16.49 13.41
C ALA A 166 1.55 -17.79 14.22
N ASP A 167 0.88 -18.81 13.68
CA ASP A 167 0.74 -20.12 14.31
C ASP A 167 2.10 -20.84 14.45
N ALA A 168 2.94 -20.75 13.43
CA ALA A 168 4.29 -21.32 13.47
C ALA A 168 5.16 -20.65 14.54
N ALA A 169 5.21 -19.32 14.58
CA ALA A 169 5.99 -18.57 15.54
C ALA A 169 5.51 -18.78 16.99
N ALA A 170 4.19 -18.92 17.20
CA ALA A 170 3.63 -19.26 18.51
C ALA A 170 4.01 -20.69 18.96
N GLY A 171 4.13 -21.63 18.02
CA GLY A 171 4.58 -23.00 18.30
C GLY A 171 6.04 -23.06 18.75
N GLU A 172 6.92 -22.23 18.16
CA GLU A 172 8.35 -22.17 18.50
C GLU A 172 8.61 -21.65 19.92
N ASP A 173 7.78 -20.74 20.44
CA ASP A 173 7.87 -20.21 21.81
C ASP A 173 7.54 -21.28 22.88
N THR A 174 6.81 -22.34 22.49
CA THR A 174 6.41 -23.43 23.41
C THR A 174 7.36 -24.63 23.41
N ALA A 175 8.35 -24.67 22.52
CA ALA A 175 9.32 -25.76 22.44
C ALA A 175 10.43 -25.57 23.51
N PRO A 176 10.82 -26.64 24.26
CA PRO A 176 11.91 -26.54 25.23
C PRO A 176 13.24 -26.27 24.51
N LYS A 177 13.98 -25.26 24.99
CA LYS A 177 15.31 -24.87 24.52
C LYS A 177 16.42 -25.78 25.03
#